data_AF-A0A8H7TW07-F1
#
_entry.id   AF-A0A8H7TW07-F1
#
_cell.length_a   1.000
_cell.length_b   1.000
_cell.length_c   1.000
_cell.angle_alpha   90.00
_cell.angle_beta   90.00
_cell.angle_gamma   90.00
#
_symmetry.space_group_name_H-M   'P 1'
#
loop_
_entity.id
_entity.type
_entity.pdbx_description
1 polymer ?
#
loop_
_entity_poly.entity_id
_entity_poly.type
_entity_poly.pdbx_seq_one_letter_code
_entity_poly.pdbx_strand_id
1 'polypeptide(L)'
;MRTPRDAYALNQDDGSSMASATPRDIRMHDLALRKSVRSSLASLPKPKDSEWEFEIPDEEAESKSNDNLQEEDAAERDRRNEERRAAEEALELRRRTQVMQKSLPRPLLVDLPTMLSKAEGLSNPAETLIAKEAAKLIANDASKYPLAGSKLRGKHVPVPIIDDESLANARLLILSETKSLPSFFDIQNTFESRSNNATLLSLGCYDDDEEEHHAALRLAFDSVQDSIMASAEQGAKLEKKLALHLGGYQKRQKMLRDKTAEAADALEKARNALSGFKTLAISEEVAIARRLDSLREEVGAVNRREREAQDAYRLAKEELDALMTNGQVNGAH
;
A
#
# COMPACT_ATOMS: atom_id res chain seq x y z
N MET A 1 55.30 33.90 -24.26
CA MET A 1 53.99 34.17 -23.63
C MET A 1 53.65 33.03 -22.69
N ARG A 2 53.56 33.28 -21.37
CA ARG A 2 53.06 32.33 -20.37
C ARG A 2 51.57 32.61 -20.17
N THR A 3 50.72 31.57 -20.22
CA THR A 3 49.28 31.70 -20.11
C THR A 3 48.85 32.03 -18.68
N PRO A 4 47.96 33.02 -18.46
CA PRO A 4 47.46 33.41 -17.14
C PRO A 4 46.31 32.49 -16.72
N ARG A 5 46.60 31.21 -16.47
CA ARG A 5 45.57 30.21 -16.21
C ARG A 5 45.94 29.19 -15.13
N ASP A 6 46.78 29.59 -14.19
CA ASP A 6 47.12 28.73 -13.05
C ASP A 6 47.03 29.51 -11.74
N ALA A 7 45.79 29.68 -11.27
CA ALA A 7 45.49 30.25 -9.95
C ALA A 7 45.41 29.17 -8.86
N TYR A 8 45.41 27.88 -9.23
CA TYR A 8 45.16 26.76 -8.32
C TYR A 8 46.24 25.66 -8.35
N ALA A 9 47.38 25.89 -9.00
CA ALA A 9 48.55 25.01 -8.99
C ALA A 9 48.27 23.55 -9.39
N LEU A 10 47.21 23.30 -10.17
CA LEU A 10 46.72 21.97 -10.52
C LEU A 10 47.59 21.26 -11.58
N ASN A 11 48.53 21.98 -12.19
CA ASN A 11 49.49 21.44 -13.17
C ASN A 11 50.94 21.53 -12.68
N GLN A 12 51.19 21.66 -11.37
CA GLN A 12 52.54 21.36 -10.88
C GLN A 12 52.76 19.87 -11.05
N ASP A 13 53.69 19.52 -11.94
CA ASP A 13 54.15 18.14 -12.13
C ASP A 13 54.45 17.49 -10.77
N ASP A 14 53.57 16.59 -10.32
CA ASP A 14 53.83 15.54 -9.31
C ASP A 14 54.82 14.48 -9.84
N GLY A 15 55.68 14.88 -10.79
CA GLY A 15 56.69 14.09 -11.47
C GLY A 15 58.09 14.31 -10.91
N SER A 16 58.24 14.80 -9.68
CA SER A 16 59.55 14.87 -9.01
C SER A 16 59.77 13.65 -8.11
N SER A 17 60.23 12.56 -8.75
CA SER A 17 60.90 11.38 -8.19
C SER A 17 61.01 11.29 -6.65
N MET A 18 59.97 10.74 -6.02
CA MET A 18 59.98 10.23 -4.63
C MET A 18 60.82 8.95 -4.45
N ALA A 19 61.73 8.65 -5.38
CA ALA A 19 62.58 7.46 -5.35
C ALA A 19 63.98 7.72 -4.77
N SER A 20 64.36 8.98 -4.50
CA SER A 20 65.68 9.32 -3.94
C SER A 20 65.69 10.53 -2.99
N ALA A 21 64.62 10.74 -2.21
CA ALA A 21 64.54 11.83 -1.23
C ALA A 21 64.99 11.38 0.16
N THR A 22 65.75 12.23 0.88
CA THR A 22 66.15 11.90 2.26
C THR A 22 64.94 12.06 3.21
N PRO A 23 64.89 11.33 4.35
CA PRO A 23 63.78 11.44 5.31
C PRO A 23 63.54 12.87 5.85
N ARG A 24 64.55 13.75 5.77
CA ARG A 24 64.43 15.15 6.14
C ARG A 24 63.66 15.96 5.10
N ASP A 25 63.82 15.66 3.82
CA ASP A 25 63.16 16.37 2.72
C ASP A 25 61.66 16.07 2.68
N ILE A 26 61.27 14.81 2.93
CA ILE A 26 59.87 14.40 3.03
C ILE A 26 59.16 15.15 4.17
N ARG A 27 59.80 15.28 5.34
CA ARG A 27 59.23 16.04 6.46
C ARG A 27 59.09 17.53 6.15
N MET A 28 60.04 18.11 5.44
CA MET A 28 59.96 19.53 5.04
C MET A 28 58.86 19.75 4.01
N HIS A 29 58.66 18.81 3.10
CA HIS A 29 57.57 18.81 2.14
C HIS A 29 56.20 18.71 2.83
N ASP A 30 56.04 17.77 3.77
CA ASP A 30 54.81 17.62 4.56
C ASP A 30 54.50 18.86 5.41
N LEU A 31 55.53 19.51 5.95
CA LEU A 31 55.37 20.77 6.67
C LEU A 31 54.96 21.91 5.73
N ALA A 32 55.48 21.95 4.51
CA ALA A 32 55.09 22.94 3.50
C ALA A 32 53.63 22.75 3.08
N LEU A 33 53.20 21.51 2.80
CA LEU A 33 51.81 21.16 2.50
C LEU A 33 50.86 21.51 3.64
N ARG A 34 51.23 21.20 4.89
CA ARG A 34 50.40 21.57 6.06
C ARG A 34 50.25 23.08 6.21
N LYS A 35 51.32 23.84 5.93
CA LYS A 35 51.25 25.31 5.96
C LYS A 35 50.39 25.87 4.83
N SER A 36 50.47 25.34 3.62
CA SER A 36 49.63 25.79 2.50
C SER A 36 48.15 25.53 2.77
N VAL A 37 47.78 24.32 3.21
CA VAL A 37 46.40 23.96 3.59
C VAL A 37 45.89 24.84 4.73
N ARG A 38 46.71 25.06 5.77
CA ARG A 38 46.31 25.92 6.90
C ARG A 38 46.08 27.37 6.46
N SER A 39 46.89 27.89 5.53
CA SER A 39 46.69 29.23 4.98
C SER A 39 45.41 29.33 4.12
N SER A 40 45.12 28.29 3.33
CA SER A 40 43.90 28.23 2.52
C SER A 40 42.65 28.13 3.40
N LEU A 41 42.67 27.31 4.45
CA LEU A 41 41.56 27.20 5.40
C LEU A 41 41.38 28.47 6.23
N ALA A 42 42.47 29.17 6.58
CA ALA A 42 42.40 30.45 7.30
C ALA A 42 41.89 31.60 6.42
N SER A 43 42.01 31.49 5.10
CA SER A 43 41.42 32.46 4.15
C SER A 43 39.92 32.29 3.94
N LEU A 44 39.31 31.21 4.46
CA LEU A 44 37.86 31.07 4.44
C LEU A 44 37.25 32.10 5.40
N PRO A 45 36.23 32.87 4.95
CA PRO A 45 35.54 33.80 5.83
C PRO A 45 34.96 33.05 7.02
N LYS A 46 35.18 33.57 8.23
CA LYS A 46 34.64 32.97 9.46
C LYS A 46 33.13 32.79 9.31
N PRO A 47 32.56 31.63 9.72
CA PRO A 47 31.12 31.42 9.65
C PRO A 47 30.45 32.55 10.42
N LYS A 48 29.57 33.28 9.74
CA LYS A 48 28.68 34.22 10.40
C LYS A 48 27.64 33.37 11.10
N ASP A 49 27.58 33.44 12.42
CA ASP A 49 26.44 32.95 13.20
C ASP A 49 25.23 33.83 12.85
N SER A 50 24.63 33.58 11.69
CA SER A 50 23.28 34.02 11.41
C SER A 50 22.36 32.95 11.96
N GLU A 51 21.68 33.28 13.07
CA GLU A 51 20.48 32.60 13.51
C GLU A 51 19.51 32.58 12.33
N TRP A 52 19.36 31.41 11.70
CA TRP A 52 18.36 31.20 10.67
C TRP A 52 17.01 31.07 11.40
N GLU A 53 16.28 32.17 11.55
CA GLU A 53 14.86 32.11 11.87
C GLU A 53 14.14 31.45 10.68
N PHE A 54 13.71 30.21 10.89
CA PHE A 54 12.92 29.44 9.94
C PHE A 54 11.49 29.96 9.99
N GLU A 55 11.21 31.07 9.30
CA GLU A 55 9.83 31.44 8.97
C GLU A 55 9.31 30.40 7.95
N ILE A 56 8.37 29.57 8.37
CA ILE A 56 7.66 28.61 7.51
C ILE A 56 6.68 29.42 6.66
N PRO A 57 6.86 29.55 5.34
CA PRO A 57 5.84 30.14 4.47
C PRO A 57 4.68 29.15 4.32
N ASP A 58 3.45 29.68 4.34
CA ASP A 58 2.20 28.93 4.22
C ASP A 58 2.17 28.02 2.98
N GLU A 59 1.55 26.85 3.15
CA GLU A 59 1.39 25.77 2.16
C GLU A 59 0.72 26.24 0.86
N GLU A 60 1.48 26.79 -0.07
CA GLU A 60 1.19 26.63 -1.49
C GLU A 60 1.63 25.23 -1.91
N ALA A 61 0.71 24.48 -2.49
CA ALA A 61 0.94 23.12 -2.99
C ALA A 61 1.98 23.14 -4.11
N GLU A 62 3.26 23.10 -3.75
CA GLU A 62 4.31 22.67 -4.64
C GLU A 62 3.99 21.23 -5.05
N SER A 63 3.63 21.09 -6.32
CA SER A 63 3.68 19.83 -7.02
C SER A 63 4.97 19.12 -6.64
N LYS A 64 4.85 17.93 -6.03
CA LYS A 64 5.97 17.02 -5.83
C LYS A 64 6.58 16.72 -7.20
N SER A 65 7.48 17.57 -7.67
CA SER A 65 8.50 17.19 -8.62
C SER A 65 9.19 16.00 -7.97
N ASN A 66 9.18 14.87 -8.66
CA ASN A 66 9.87 13.67 -8.22
C ASN A 66 11.37 13.96 -8.21
N ASP A 67 11.85 14.56 -7.12
CA ASP A 67 13.28 14.64 -6.82
C ASP A 67 13.73 13.36 -6.10
N ASN A 68 13.28 12.21 -6.62
CA ASN A 68 13.91 10.91 -6.40
C ASN A 68 15.08 10.74 -7.39
N LEU A 69 15.82 11.82 -7.63
CA LEU A 69 17.11 11.82 -8.32
C LEU A 69 18.22 12.15 -7.30
N GLN A 70 18.14 11.54 -6.12
CA GLN A 70 19.38 11.21 -5.43
C GLN A 70 20.10 10.20 -6.32
N GLU A 71 21.21 10.62 -6.92
CA GLU A 71 22.12 9.70 -7.60
C GLU A 71 22.56 8.66 -6.57
N GLU A 72 21.88 7.49 -6.55
CA GLU A 72 22.28 6.37 -5.69
C GLU A 72 23.77 6.10 -5.90
N ASP A 73 24.50 5.88 -4.80
CA ASP A 73 25.91 5.50 -4.80
C ASP A 73 26.13 4.39 -5.84
N ALA A 74 27.17 4.52 -6.67
CA ALA A 74 27.41 3.59 -7.77
C ALA A 74 27.42 2.12 -7.32
N ALA A 75 27.95 1.87 -6.12
CA ALA A 75 27.99 0.55 -5.48
C ALA A 75 26.60 -0.02 -5.15
N GLU A 76 25.61 0.81 -4.78
CA GLU A 76 24.27 0.33 -4.45
C GLU A 76 23.46 -0.03 -5.71
N ARG A 77 23.65 0.76 -6.78
CA ARG A 77 23.06 0.47 -8.10
C ARG A 77 23.62 -0.84 -8.67
N ASP A 78 24.93 -1.04 -8.56
CA ASP A 78 25.59 -2.26 -9.03
C ASP A 78 25.13 -3.46 -8.22
N ARG A 79 25.08 -3.37 -6.88
CA ARG A 79 24.53 -4.43 -6.02
C ARG A 79 23.09 -4.79 -6.40
N ARG A 80 22.22 -3.81 -6.61
CA ARG A 80 20.82 -4.04 -7.00
C ARG A 80 20.72 -4.71 -8.39
N ASN A 81 21.56 -4.31 -9.33
CA ASN A 81 21.58 -4.89 -10.67
C ASN A 81 22.15 -6.31 -10.67
N GLU A 82 23.17 -6.58 -9.85
CA GLU A 82 23.70 -7.92 -9.62
C GLU A 82 22.67 -8.84 -8.96
N GLU A 83 21.95 -8.37 -7.93
CA GLU A 83 20.87 -9.11 -7.29
C GLU A 83 19.75 -9.44 -8.29
N ARG A 84 19.37 -8.48 -9.14
CA ARG A 84 18.36 -8.70 -10.19
C ARG A 84 18.82 -9.73 -11.20
N ARG A 85 20.07 -9.60 -11.69
CA ARG A 85 20.66 -10.54 -12.64
C ARG A 85 20.78 -11.93 -12.02
N ALA A 86 21.23 -12.03 -10.78
CA ALA A 86 21.35 -13.29 -10.05
C ALA A 86 19.98 -13.94 -9.84
N ALA A 87 18.93 -13.15 -9.56
CA ALA A 87 17.57 -13.64 -9.47
C ALA A 87 17.05 -14.17 -10.81
N GLU A 88 17.27 -13.45 -11.91
CA GLU A 88 16.93 -13.88 -13.26
C GLU A 88 17.66 -15.18 -13.65
N GLU A 89 18.98 -15.25 -13.41
CA GLU A 89 19.80 -16.43 -13.65
C GLU A 89 19.36 -17.63 -12.79
N ALA A 90 19.00 -17.40 -11.52
CA ALA A 90 18.48 -18.43 -10.63
C ALA A 90 17.12 -18.97 -11.12
N LEU A 91 16.24 -18.11 -11.62
CA LEU A 91 14.96 -18.50 -12.21
C LEU A 91 15.18 -19.31 -13.50
N GLU A 92 16.10 -18.88 -14.37
CA GLU A 92 16.47 -19.66 -15.55
C GLU A 92 17.06 -21.02 -15.19
N LEU A 93 17.94 -21.09 -14.20
CA LEU A 93 18.54 -22.34 -13.73
C LEU A 93 17.47 -23.27 -13.16
N ARG A 94 16.49 -22.74 -12.40
CA ARG A 94 15.35 -23.50 -11.88
C ARG A 94 14.44 -24.05 -12.99
N ARG A 95 14.37 -23.38 -14.14
CA ARG A 95 13.63 -23.85 -15.34
C ARG A 95 14.39 -24.88 -16.17
N ARG A 96 15.71 -24.99 -15.99
CA ARG A 96 16.52 -26.04 -16.64
C ARG A 96 16.25 -27.42 -16.02
N THR A 97 16.72 -28.45 -16.69
CA THR A 97 16.54 -29.84 -16.28
C THR A 97 17.37 -30.17 -15.03
N GLN A 98 16.96 -31.20 -14.27
CA GLN A 98 17.66 -31.55 -13.02
C GLN A 98 19.14 -31.91 -13.24
N VAL A 99 19.47 -32.47 -14.40
CA VAL A 99 20.85 -32.80 -14.80
C VAL A 99 21.69 -31.53 -14.87
N MET A 100 21.14 -30.44 -15.44
CA MET A 100 21.79 -29.13 -15.50
C MET A 100 21.87 -28.45 -14.13
N GLN A 101 20.81 -28.55 -13.32
CA GLN A 101 20.77 -27.96 -11.97
C GLN A 101 21.80 -28.58 -11.03
N LYS A 102 22.01 -29.90 -11.15
CA LYS A 102 22.96 -30.66 -10.33
C LYS A 102 24.35 -30.75 -10.97
N SER A 103 24.59 -30.08 -12.10
CA SER A 103 25.85 -30.12 -12.85
C SER A 103 26.35 -31.55 -13.14
N LEU A 104 25.43 -32.47 -13.45
CA LEU A 104 25.75 -33.87 -13.75
C LEU A 104 26.36 -34.01 -15.16
N PRO A 105 27.25 -34.99 -15.39
CA PRO A 105 27.89 -35.19 -16.69
C PRO A 105 26.85 -35.55 -17.77
N ARG A 106 26.90 -34.85 -18.91
CA ARG A 106 26.01 -35.10 -20.06
C ARG A 106 26.71 -35.94 -21.14
N PRO A 107 25.96 -36.79 -21.87
CA PRO A 107 26.52 -37.59 -22.96
C PRO A 107 26.95 -36.72 -24.15
N LEU A 108 28.10 -37.06 -24.75
CA LEU A 108 28.63 -36.39 -25.95
C LEU A 108 27.89 -36.78 -27.23
N LEU A 109 27.35 -38.00 -27.29
CA LEU A 109 26.60 -38.52 -28.42
C LEU A 109 25.19 -38.86 -27.98
N VAL A 110 24.20 -38.16 -28.51
CA VAL A 110 22.78 -38.44 -28.28
C VAL A 110 22.15 -38.81 -29.62
N ASP A 111 21.61 -40.02 -29.69
CA ASP A 111 20.93 -40.56 -30.87
C ASP A 111 19.46 -40.82 -30.53
N LEU A 112 18.61 -39.86 -30.86
CA LEU A 112 17.18 -39.87 -30.52
C LEU A 112 16.42 -41.09 -31.07
N PRO A 113 16.56 -41.52 -32.34
CA PRO A 113 15.81 -42.66 -32.86
C PRO A 113 16.13 -43.97 -32.13
N THR A 114 17.39 -44.19 -31.72
CA THR A 114 17.75 -45.41 -30.99
C THR A 114 17.26 -45.41 -29.54
N MET A 115 17.15 -44.23 -28.92
CA MET A 115 16.54 -44.07 -27.61
C MET A 115 15.04 -44.33 -27.66
N LEU A 116 14.35 -43.85 -28.69
CA LEU A 116 12.91 -44.10 -28.88
C LEU A 116 12.63 -45.58 -29.17
N SER A 117 13.40 -46.23 -30.04
CA SER A 117 13.21 -47.66 -30.33
C SER A 117 13.46 -48.53 -29.11
N LYS A 118 14.42 -48.16 -28.25
CA LYS A 118 14.65 -48.82 -26.95
C LYS A 118 13.49 -48.59 -25.99
N ALA A 119 12.95 -47.38 -25.95
CA ALA A 119 11.81 -47.05 -25.09
C ALA A 119 10.56 -47.87 -25.46
N GLU A 120 10.36 -48.19 -26.73
CA GLU A 120 9.24 -49.02 -27.22
C GLU A 120 9.38 -50.51 -26.88
N GLY A 121 10.57 -50.96 -26.50
CA GLY A 121 10.81 -52.34 -26.06
C GLY A 121 10.49 -52.61 -24.59
N LEU A 122 10.07 -51.61 -23.80
CA LEU A 122 9.75 -51.80 -22.38
C LEU A 122 8.35 -52.41 -22.21
N SER A 123 8.22 -53.35 -21.26
CA SER A 123 6.95 -54.04 -20.99
C SER A 123 5.90 -53.16 -20.28
N ASN A 124 6.34 -52.21 -19.46
CA ASN A 124 5.46 -51.37 -18.66
C ASN A 124 5.05 -50.10 -19.43
N PRO A 125 3.75 -49.79 -19.56
CA PRO A 125 3.29 -48.62 -20.31
C PRO A 125 3.71 -47.30 -19.64
N ALA A 126 3.71 -47.25 -18.30
CA ALA A 126 4.15 -46.06 -17.54
C ALA A 126 5.65 -45.79 -17.74
N GLU A 127 6.49 -46.83 -17.66
CA GLU A 127 7.93 -46.72 -17.90
C GLU A 127 8.23 -46.34 -19.34
N THR A 128 7.47 -46.85 -20.30
CA THR A 128 7.57 -46.49 -21.72
C THR A 128 7.31 -45.00 -21.93
N LEU A 129 6.28 -44.44 -21.30
CA LEU A 129 5.98 -43.01 -21.37
C LEU A 129 7.09 -42.16 -20.75
N ILE A 130 7.59 -42.53 -19.58
CA ILE A 130 8.69 -41.84 -18.90
C ILE A 130 9.96 -41.88 -19.76
N ALA A 131 10.30 -43.03 -20.33
CA ALA A 131 11.48 -43.19 -21.17
C ALA A 131 11.39 -42.36 -22.47
N LYS A 132 10.21 -42.29 -23.10
CA LYS A 132 9.96 -41.46 -24.29
C LYS A 132 10.12 -39.97 -23.98
N GLU A 133 9.56 -39.48 -22.87
CA GLU A 133 9.69 -38.08 -22.47
C GLU A 133 11.13 -37.74 -22.03
N ALA A 134 11.81 -38.66 -21.32
CA ALA A 134 13.21 -38.50 -20.95
C ALA A 134 14.11 -38.37 -22.19
N ALA A 135 13.89 -39.21 -23.21
CA ALA A 135 14.65 -39.13 -24.47
C ALA A 135 14.44 -37.79 -25.20
N LYS A 136 13.21 -37.26 -25.22
CA LYS A 136 12.91 -35.93 -25.78
C LYS A 136 13.62 -34.81 -25.02
N LEU A 137 13.61 -34.88 -23.69
CA LEU A 137 14.24 -33.89 -22.81
C LEU A 137 15.77 -33.89 -22.98
N ILE A 138 16.40 -35.06 -23.03
CA ILE A 138 17.85 -35.20 -23.27
C ILE A 138 18.26 -34.61 -24.63
N ALA A 139 17.46 -34.85 -25.68
CA ALA A 139 17.73 -34.30 -27.00
C ALA A 139 17.54 -32.77 -27.06
N ASN A 140 16.56 -32.23 -26.34
CA ASN A 140 16.36 -30.79 -26.21
C ASN A 140 17.55 -30.14 -25.48
N ASP A 141 17.99 -30.70 -24.35
CA ASP A 141 19.12 -30.19 -23.58
C ASP A 141 20.41 -30.15 -24.40
N ALA A 142 20.70 -31.21 -25.15
CA ALA A 142 21.88 -31.25 -25.99
C ALA A 142 21.80 -30.26 -27.16
N SER A 143 20.60 -29.88 -27.62
CA SER A 143 20.43 -28.91 -28.70
C SER A 143 20.48 -27.47 -28.20
N LYS A 144 19.90 -27.20 -27.04
CA LYS A 144 19.83 -25.85 -26.44
C LYS A 144 21.12 -25.47 -25.74
N TYR A 145 21.81 -26.45 -25.14
CA TYR A 145 23.07 -26.27 -24.41
C TYR A 145 24.13 -27.29 -24.88
N PRO A 146 24.65 -27.14 -26.11
CA PRO A 146 25.63 -28.07 -26.66
C PRO A 146 26.94 -28.02 -25.87
N LEU A 147 27.55 -29.19 -25.64
CA LEU A 147 28.89 -29.29 -25.09
C LEU A 147 29.93 -29.23 -26.21
N ALA A 148 31.16 -28.81 -25.89
CA ALA A 148 32.25 -28.86 -26.85
C ALA A 148 32.45 -30.30 -27.36
N GLY A 149 32.20 -30.52 -28.65
CA GLY A 149 32.28 -31.85 -29.28
C GLY A 149 31.01 -32.69 -29.25
N SER A 150 29.88 -32.18 -28.72
CA SER A 150 28.62 -32.94 -28.71
C SER A 150 28.01 -33.07 -30.10
N LYS A 151 27.53 -34.28 -30.46
CA LYS A 151 26.83 -34.56 -31.72
C LYS A 151 25.43 -35.09 -31.43
N LEU A 152 24.43 -34.43 -32.01
CA LEU A 152 23.04 -34.87 -32.01
C LEU A 152 22.70 -35.58 -33.31
N ARG A 153 22.18 -36.79 -33.22
CA ARG A 153 21.59 -37.50 -34.35
C ARG A 153 20.07 -37.48 -34.21
N GLY A 154 19.41 -36.77 -35.13
CA GLY A 154 17.96 -36.55 -35.14
C GLY A 154 17.56 -35.09 -34.90
N LYS A 155 16.33 -34.73 -35.29
CA LYS A 155 15.72 -33.43 -34.98
C LYS A 155 15.11 -33.49 -33.59
N HIS A 156 15.46 -32.56 -32.71
CA HIS A 156 14.83 -32.44 -31.41
C HIS A 156 13.44 -31.80 -31.55
N VAL A 157 12.54 -32.13 -30.63
CA VAL A 157 11.22 -31.52 -30.51
C VAL A 157 11.29 -30.49 -29.38
N PRO A 158 10.87 -29.23 -29.60
CA PRO A 158 10.84 -28.24 -28.53
C PRO A 158 9.84 -28.68 -27.44
N VAL A 159 10.31 -28.69 -26.20
CA VAL A 159 9.47 -29.05 -25.03
C VAL A 159 8.54 -27.88 -24.70
N PRO A 160 7.25 -28.14 -24.42
CA PRO A 160 6.32 -27.09 -24.01
C PRO A 160 6.75 -26.42 -22.71
N ILE A 161 6.54 -25.11 -22.61
CA ILE A 161 6.81 -24.35 -21.38
C ILE A 161 5.65 -24.60 -20.41
N ILE A 162 5.97 -25.14 -19.25
CA ILE A 162 5.02 -25.38 -18.15
C ILE A 162 5.24 -24.28 -17.11
N ASP A 163 4.16 -23.80 -16.51
CA ASP A 163 4.22 -22.80 -15.45
C ASP A 163 4.89 -23.32 -14.16
N ASP A 164 5.58 -22.42 -13.45
CA ASP A 164 6.40 -22.75 -12.29
C ASP A 164 5.54 -23.23 -11.09
N GLU A 165 4.32 -22.70 -10.95
CA GLU A 165 3.36 -23.12 -9.91
C GLU A 165 2.85 -24.53 -10.19
N SER A 166 2.51 -24.82 -11.45
CA SER A 166 2.04 -26.13 -11.89
C SER A 166 3.10 -27.23 -11.67
N LEU A 167 4.38 -26.92 -11.92
CA LEU A 167 5.50 -27.84 -11.66
C LEU A 167 5.70 -28.10 -10.16
N ALA A 168 5.55 -27.08 -9.32
CA ALA A 168 5.65 -27.23 -7.88
C ALA A 168 4.53 -28.13 -7.32
N ASN A 169 3.28 -27.90 -7.77
CA ASN A 169 2.13 -28.70 -7.38
C ASN A 169 2.28 -30.16 -7.83
N ALA A 170 2.72 -30.40 -9.07
CA ALA A 170 2.98 -31.76 -9.55
C ALA A 170 4.04 -32.49 -8.71
N ARG A 171 5.12 -31.82 -8.32
CA ARG A 171 6.16 -32.42 -7.45
C ARG A 171 5.61 -32.76 -6.07
N LEU A 172 4.79 -31.89 -5.49
CA LEU A 172 4.14 -32.16 -4.21
C LEU A 172 3.19 -33.36 -4.28
N LEU A 173 2.41 -33.46 -5.36
CA LEU A 173 1.52 -34.61 -5.59
C LEU A 173 2.30 -35.91 -5.70
N ILE A 174 3.36 -35.94 -6.52
CA ILE A 174 4.24 -37.10 -6.63
C ILE A 174 4.81 -37.46 -5.25
N LEU A 175 5.37 -36.51 -4.52
CA LEU A 175 5.91 -36.77 -3.17
C LEU A 175 4.85 -37.27 -2.19
N SER A 176 3.59 -36.86 -2.33
CA SER A 176 2.49 -37.32 -1.49
C SER A 176 2.08 -38.75 -1.80
N GLU A 177 2.11 -39.15 -3.07
CA GLU A 177 1.76 -40.48 -3.55
C GLU A 177 2.90 -41.48 -3.37
N THR A 178 4.16 -41.04 -3.49
CA THR A 178 5.35 -41.89 -3.34
C THR A 178 5.80 -42.06 -1.90
N LYS A 179 5.03 -41.59 -0.90
CA LYS A 179 5.37 -41.86 0.51
C LYS A 179 5.38 -43.37 0.70
N SER A 180 6.50 -43.90 1.19
CA SER A 180 6.62 -45.31 1.53
C SER A 180 5.50 -45.68 2.50
N LEU A 181 4.87 -46.84 2.29
CA LEU A 181 3.91 -47.37 3.25
C LEU A 181 4.58 -47.36 4.63
N PRO A 182 3.93 -46.81 5.67
CA PRO A 182 4.49 -46.84 7.01
C PRO A 182 4.74 -48.29 7.42
N SER A 183 5.82 -48.52 8.18
CA SER A 183 6.11 -49.87 8.63
C SER A 183 4.96 -50.35 9.54
N PHE A 184 4.75 -51.67 9.60
CA PHE A 184 3.75 -52.25 10.50
C PHE A 184 3.98 -51.80 11.96
N PHE A 185 5.24 -51.62 12.37
CA PHE A 185 5.61 -51.12 13.68
C PHE A 185 5.15 -49.67 13.92
N ASP A 186 5.28 -48.80 12.92
CA ASP A 186 4.79 -47.42 13.02
C ASP A 186 3.26 -47.36 13.08
N ILE A 187 2.59 -48.22 12.30
CA ILE A 187 1.12 -48.35 12.34
C ILE A 187 0.67 -48.84 13.72
N GLN A 188 1.35 -49.84 14.28
CA GLN A 188 1.03 -50.36 15.60
C GLN A 188 1.29 -49.33 16.70
N ASN A 189 2.42 -48.64 16.69
CA ASN A 189 2.71 -47.57 17.65
C ASN A 189 1.72 -46.40 17.55
N THR A 190 1.30 -46.02 16.34
CA THR A 190 0.28 -44.96 16.16
C THR A 190 -1.12 -45.41 16.61
N PHE A 191 -1.41 -46.71 16.53
CA PHE A 191 -2.65 -47.30 17.01
C PHE A 191 -2.67 -47.42 18.55
N GLU A 192 -1.57 -47.88 19.16
CA GLU A 192 -1.41 -48.01 20.62
C GLU A 192 -1.25 -46.65 21.32
N SER A 193 -0.57 -45.68 20.69
CA SER A 193 -0.59 -44.29 21.21
C SER A 193 -1.97 -43.65 21.12
N ARG A 194 -2.85 -44.15 20.26
CA ARG A 194 -4.24 -43.71 20.17
C ARG A 194 -5.12 -44.21 21.30
N SER A 195 -4.86 -45.39 21.87
CA SER A 195 -5.59 -45.86 23.06
C SER A 195 -5.28 -45.02 24.29
N ASN A 196 -4.12 -44.36 24.31
CA ASN A 196 -3.73 -43.43 25.38
C ASN A 196 -4.25 -42.00 25.17
N ASN A 197 -4.96 -41.71 24.06
CA ASN A 197 -5.59 -40.41 23.87
C ASN A 197 -6.83 -40.29 24.75
N ALA A 198 -6.67 -39.56 25.86
CA ALA A 198 -7.70 -39.26 26.85
C ALA A 198 -8.96 -38.55 26.32
N THR A 199 -9.04 -38.18 25.04
CA THR A 199 -10.29 -37.73 24.41
C THR A 199 -11.26 -38.87 24.09
N LEU A 200 -10.78 -40.11 24.06
CA LEU A 200 -11.60 -41.34 24.05
C LEU A 200 -11.82 -41.82 25.49
N LEU A 201 -12.24 -40.90 26.38
CA LEU A 201 -12.48 -41.10 27.82
C LEU A 201 -13.68 -42.04 28.14
N SER A 202 -13.94 -43.02 27.31
CA SER A 202 -14.99 -44.02 27.55
C SER A 202 -14.72 -45.35 26.86
N LEU A 203 -13.61 -45.51 26.12
CA LEU A 203 -13.36 -46.76 25.37
C LEU A 203 -12.00 -47.40 25.67
N GLY A 204 -11.03 -46.66 26.22
CA GLY A 204 -9.67 -47.16 26.46
C GLY A 204 -9.32 -47.51 27.90
N CYS A 205 -10.18 -47.21 28.87
CA CYS A 205 -9.87 -47.37 30.29
C CYS A 205 -10.98 -48.19 30.97
N TYR A 206 -10.96 -49.51 30.79
CA TYR A 206 -11.85 -50.48 31.45
C TYR A 206 -11.10 -51.43 32.39
N ASP A 207 -9.88 -51.11 32.79
CA ASP A 207 -9.22 -51.86 33.87
C ASP A 207 -9.80 -51.37 35.20
N ASP A 208 -10.21 -52.24 36.12
CA ASP A 208 -10.97 -51.89 37.34
C ASP A 208 -10.16 -51.07 38.39
N ASP A 209 -8.95 -50.63 38.05
CA ASP A 209 -8.02 -49.92 38.94
C ASP A 209 -8.25 -48.40 38.91
N GLU A 210 -9.05 -47.90 39.86
CA GLU A 210 -9.40 -46.48 40.04
C GLU A 210 -8.19 -45.53 40.09
N GLU A 211 -7.03 -46.01 40.58
CA GLU A 211 -5.80 -45.22 40.72
C GLU A 211 -5.17 -44.87 39.36
N GLU A 212 -5.16 -45.82 38.41
CA GLU A 212 -4.59 -45.60 37.08
C GLU A 212 -5.48 -44.66 36.25
N HIS A 213 -6.81 -44.76 36.40
CA HIS A 213 -7.76 -43.80 35.81
C HIS A 213 -7.54 -42.38 36.30
N HIS A 214 -7.39 -42.21 37.61
CA HIS A 214 -7.12 -40.90 38.20
C HIS A 214 -5.78 -40.32 37.73
N ALA A 215 -4.76 -41.14 37.55
CA ALA A 215 -3.48 -40.71 37.00
C ALA A 215 -3.60 -40.28 35.53
N ALA A 216 -4.28 -41.08 34.69
CA ALA A 216 -4.51 -40.76 33.27
C ALA A 216 -5.33 -39.46 33.10
N LEU A 217 -6.36 -39.28 33.92
CA LEU A 217 -7.18 -38.06 33.93
C LEU A 217 -6.38 -36.81 34.33
N ARG A 218 -5.49 -36.92 35.33
CA ARG A 218 -4.62 -35.81 35.74
C ARG A 218 -3.64 -35.43 34.64
N LEU A 219 -2.99 -36.41 34.01
CA LEU A 219 -2.07 -36.16 32.90
C LEU A 219 -2.77 -35.49 31.71
N ALA A 220 -4.00 -35.92 31.39
CA ALA A 220 -4.81 -35.30 30.35
C ALA A 220 -5.19 -33.86 30.72
N PHE A 221 -5.58 -33.63 31.97
CA PHE A 221 -5.88 -32.30 32.49
C PHE A 221 -4.66 -31.38 32.40
N ASP A 222 -3.50 -31.83 32.86
CA ASP A 222 -2.25 -31.08 32.80
C ASP A 222 -1.85 -30.76 31.35
N SER A 223 -1.99 -31.72 30.43
CA SER A 223 -1.74 -31.49 29.00
C SER A 223 -2.68 -30.44 28.39
N VAL A 224 -3.97 -30.48 28.73
CA VAL A 224 -4.94 -29.49 28.26
C VAL A 224 -4.64 -28.12 28.88
N GLN A 225 -4.29 -28.08 30.16
CA GLN A 225 -3.93 -26.85 30.86
C GLN A 225 -2.70 -26.20 30.22
N ASP A 226 -1.65 -26.97 29.93
CA ASP A 226 -0.44 -26.49 29.26
C ASP A 226 -0.76 -25.96 27.85
N SER A 227 -1.60 -26.66 27.10
CA SER A 227 -2.06 -26.19 25.77
C SER A 227 -2.84 -24.87 25.88
N ILE A 228 -3.73 -24.74 26.86
CA ILE A 228 -4.50 -23.50 27.10
C ILE A 228 -3.54 -22.37 27.44
N MET A 229 -2.60 -22.58 28.37
CA MET A 229 -1.61 -21.58 28.76
C MET A 229 -0.75 -21.14 27.58
N ALA A 230 -0.21 -22.08 26.80
CA ALA A 230 0.56 -21.76 25.60
C ALA A 230 -0.25 -20.97 24.57
N SER A 231 -1.51 -21.36 24.33
CA SER A 231 -2.41 -20.65 23.41
C SER A 231 -2.75 -19.24 23.91
N ALA A 232 -2.95 -19.06 25.22
CA ALA A 232 -3.24 -17.76 25.83
C ALA A 232 -2.04 -16.81 25.73
N GLU A 233 -0.82 -17.30 25.95
CA GLU A 233 0.40 -16.49 25.76
C GLU A 233 0.60 -16.07 24.30
N GLN A 234 0.36 -16.98 23.36
CA GLN A 234 0.41 -16.68 21.93
C GLN A 234 -0.68 -15.67 21.54
N GLY A 235 -1.90 -15.85 22.05
CA GLY A 235 -3.03 -14.93 21.90
C GLY A 235 -2.67 -13.54 22.40
N ALA A 236 -2.16 -13.41 23.63
CA ALA A 236 -1.75 -12.14 24.20
C ALA A 236 -0.62 -11.45 23.38
N LYS A 237 0.32 -12.22 22.84
CA LYS A 237 1.38 -11.68 21.94
C LYS A 237 0.78 -11.17 20.63
N LEU A 238 -0.16 -11.91 20.03
CA LEU A 238 -0.85 -11.51 18.81
C LEU A 238 -1.74 -10.29 19.05
N GLU A 239 -2.51 -10.25 20.14
CA GLU A 239 -3.34 -9.11 20.52
C GLU A 239 -2.51 -7.84 20.70
N LYS A 240 -1.34 -7.92 21.35
CA LYS A 240 -0.44 -6.75 21.47
C LYS A 240 0.04 -6.25 20.11
N LYS A 241 0.40 -7.16 19.19
CA LYS A 241 0.80 -6.79 17.81
C LYS A 241 -0.37 -6.19 17.04
N LEU A 242 -1.55 -6.80 17.12
CA LEU A 242 -2.76 -6.31 16.46
C LEU A 242 -3.19 -4.95 17.03
N ALA A 243 -3.12 -4.74 18.33
CA ALA A 243 -3.41 -3.46 18.96
C ALA A 243 -2.44 -2.35 18.50
N LEU A 244 -1.15 -2.67 18.33
CA LEU A 244 -0.17 -1.72 17.80
C LEU A 244 -0.50 -1.30 16.35
N HIS A 245 -0.78 -2.27 15.47
CA HIS A 245 -1.04 -1.99 14.06
C HIS A 245 -2.45 -1.46 13.79
N LEU A 246 -3.47 -2.03 14.42
CA LEU A 246 -4.89 -1.72 14.17
C LEU A 246 -5.46 -0.67 15.12
N GLY A 247 -4.82 -0.38 16.26
CA GLY A 247 -5.35 0.57 17.24
C GLY A 247 -5.55 1.98 16.67
N GLY A 248 -4.61 2.46 15.86
CA GLY A 248 -4.75 3.73 15.15
C GLY A 248 -5.90 3.73 14.15
N TYR A 249 -6.03 2.65 13.36
CA TYR A 249 -7.12 2.48 12.41
C TYR A 249 -8.48 2.39 13.09
N GLN A 250 -8.60 1.69 14.22
CA GLN A 250 -9.83 1.61 15.01
C GLN A 250 -10.24 2.99 15.54
N LYS A 251 -9.29 3.79 16.05
CA LYS A 251 -9.58 5.17 16.49
C LYS A 251 -10.05 6.05 15.33
N ARG A 252 -9.38 5.96 14.17
CA ARG A 252 -9.79 6.69 12.96
C ARG A 252 -11.16 6.27 12.47
N GLN A 253 -11.45 4.97 12.45
CA GLN A 253 -12.75 4.42 12.09
C GLN A 253 -13.84 4.97 13.01
N LYS A 254 -13.61 4.95 14.33
CA LYS A 254 -14.57 5.48 15.32
C LYS A 254 -14.82 6.97 15.09
N MET A 255 -13.77 7.78 14.95
CA MET A 255 -13.90 9.21 14.67
C MET A 255 -14.68 9.48 13.37
N LEU A 256 -14.36 8.77 12.29
CA LEU A 256 -15.05 8.94 11.02
C LEU A 256 -16.53 8.57 11.12
N ARG A 257 -16.84 7.47 11.82
CA ARG A 257 -18.21 7.05 12.07
C ARG A 257 -18.99 8.11 12.84
N ASP A 258 -18.41 8.65 13.90
CA ASP A 258 -19.07 9.66 14.72
C ASP A 258 -19.29 10.95 13.91
N LYS A 259 -18.30 11.40 13.11
CA LYS A 259 -18.46 12.52 12.16
C LYS A 259 -19.56 12.28 11.12
N THR A 260 -19.67 11.07 10.58
CA THR A 260 -20.73 10.75 9.61
C THR A 260 -22.12 10.78 10.24
N ALA A 261 -22.23 10.38 11.52
CA ALA A 261 -23.50 10.44 12.25
C ALA A 261 -23.90 11.90 12.53
N GLU A 262 -22.97 12.73 13.02
CA GLU A 262 -23.22 14.16 13.25
C GLU A 262 -23.61 14.89 11.97
N ALA A 263 -22.96 14.59 10.84
CA ALA A 263 -23.30 15.16 9.54
C ALA A 263 -24.69 14.72 9.06
N ALA A 264 -25.09 13.48 9.31
CA ALA A 264 -26.42 12.97 8.98
C ALA A 264 -27.49 13.69 9.80
N ASP A 265 -27.29 13.85 11.11
CA ASP A 265 -28.22 14.56 12.00
C ASP A 265 -28.35 16.05 11.61
N ALA A 266 -27.22 16.69 11.27
CA ALA A 266 -27.22 18.08 10.81
C ALA A 266 -27.99 18.23 9.48
N LEU A 267 -27.83 17.28 8.57
CA LEU A 267 -28.53 17.25 7.29
C LEU A 267 -30.03 17.04 7.47
N GLU A 268 -30.45 16.17 8.40
CA GLU A 268 -31.86 15.99 8.73
C GLU A 268 -32.47 17.27 9.29
N LYS A 269 -31.80 17.93 10.25
CA LYS A 269 -32.24 19.22 10.81
C LYS A 269 -32.37 20.29 9.72
N ALA A 270 -31.40 20.37 8.80
CA ALA A 270 -31.44 21.31 7.69
C ALA A 270 -32.59 21.00 6.71
N ARG A 271 -32.89 19.72 6.43
CA ARG A 271 -34.04 19.32 5.62
C ARG A 271 -35.37 19.69 6.27
N ASN A 272 -35.51 19.45 7.57
CA ASN A 272 -36.70 19.81 8.34
C ASN A 272 -36.89 21.34 8.36
N ALA A 273 -35.82 22.10 8.60
CA ALA A 273 -35.84 23.56 8.54
C ALA A 273 -36.22 24.06 7.15
N LEU A 274 -35.63 23.51 6.08
CA LEU A 274 -35.96 23.86 4.70
C LEU A 274 -37.44 23.60 4.39
N SER A 275 -37.97 22.45 4.83
CA SER A 275 -39.39 22.15 4.66
C SER A 275 -40.27 23.17 5.39
N GLY A 276 -39.91 23.53 6.64
CA GLY A 276 -40.60 24.56 7.41
C GLY A 276 -40.53 25.96 6.77
N PHE A 277 -39.38 26.35 6.22
CA PHE A 277 -39.25 27.63 5.51
C PHE A 277 -40.03 27.67 4.21
N LYS A 278 -40.14 26.55 3.48
CA LYS A 278 -40.97 26.46 2.29
C LYS A 278 -42.45 26.65 2.61
N THR A 279 -42.95 25.99 3.66
CA THR A 279 -44.35 26.16 4.07
C THR A 279 -44.60 27.58 4.59
N LEU A 280 -43.65 28.13 5.35
CA LEU A 280 -43.73 29.50 5.85
C LEU A 280 -43.74 30.52 4.71
N ALA A 281 -42.88 30.35 3.70
CA ALA A 281 -42.83 31.23 2.53
C ALA A 281 -44.17 31.27 1.79
N ILE A 282 -44.77 30.10 1.53
CA ILE A 282 -46.10 30.01 0.90
C ILE A 282 -47.15 30.71 1.77
N SER A 283 -47.10 30.53 3.09
CA SER A 283 -48.05 31.19 3.99
C SER A 283 -47.88 32.70 4.07
N GLU A 284 -46.64 33.19 4.01
CA GLU A 284 -46.33 34.62 4.01
C GLU A 284 -46.72 35.28 2.69
N GLU A 285 -46.52 34.64 1.53
CA GLU A 285 -47.00 35.16 0.24
C GLU A 285 -48.53 35.39 0.27
N VAL A 286 -49.28 34.45 0.82
CA VAL A 286 -50.73 34.58 0.99
C VAL A 286 -51.07 35.67 2.02
N ALA A 287 -50.34 35.75 3.13
CA ALA A 287 -50.56 36.76 4.16
C ALA A 287 -50.28 38.18 3.64
N ILE A 288 -49.21 38.39 2.86
CA ILE A 288 -48.86 39.66 2.23
C ILE A 288 -49.97 40.10 1.29
N ALA A 289 -50.48 39.21 0.42
CA ALA A 289 -51.57 39.53 -0.49
C ALA A 289 -52.83 40.00 0.28
N ARG A 290 -53.24 39.26 1.31
CA ARG A 290 -54.40 39.64 2.16
C ARG A 290 -54.19 40.97 2.87
N ARG A 291 -52.99 41.23 3.40
CA ARG A 291 -52.68 42.50 4.06
C ARG A 291 -52.74 43.68 3.08
N LEU A 292 -52.19 43.51 1.87
CA LEU A 292 -52.23 44.53 0.83
C LEU A 292 -53.66 44.84 0.38
N ASP A 293 -54.50 43.82 0.20
CA ASP A 293 -55.89 44.02 -0.20
C ASP A 293 -56.70 44.71 0.91
N SER A 294 -56.53 44.32 2.18
CA SER A 294 -57.12 45.03 3.33
C SER A 294 -56.72 46.51 3.38
N LEU A 295 -55.43 46.81 3.22
CA LEU A 295 -54.94 48.19 3.21
C LEU A 295 -55.48 48.99 2.02
N ARG A 296 -55.63 48.37 0.85
CA ARG A 296 -56.24 49.01 -0.32
C ARG A 296 -57.71 49.35 -0.07
N GLU A 297 -58.47 48.46 0.57
CA GLU A 297 -59.86 48.71 0.95
C GLU A 297 -59.98 49.85 1.97
N GLU A 298 -59.13 49.85 3.00
CA GLU A 298 -59.08 50.92 4.01
C GLU A 298 -58.74 52.28 3.39
N VAL A 299 -57.69 52.34 2.55
CA VAL A 299 -57.30 53.55 1.82
C VAL A 299 -58.44 54.00 0.88
N GLY A 300 -59.12 53.06 0.21
CA GLY A 300 -60.27 53.36 -0.62
C GLY A 300 -61.46 53.93 0.17
N ALA A 301 -61.68 53.49 1.40
CA ALA A 301 -62.70 54.05 2.28
C ALA A 301 -62.33 55.46 2.78
N VAL A 302 -61.07 55.67 3.15
CA VAL A 302 -60.56 56.98 3.57
C VAL A 302 -60.64 57.98 2.42
N ASN A 303 -60.19 57.62 1.22
CA ASN A 303 -60.26 58.47 0.03
C ASN A 303 -61.70 58.86 -0.34
N ARG A 304 -62.68 57.95 -0.16
CA ARG A 304 -64.11 58.27 -0.37
C ARG A 304 -64.60 59.31 0.64
N ARG A 305 -64.30 59.12 1.93
CA ARG A 305 -64.65 60.10 2.97
C ARG A 305 -63.98 61.45 2.76
N GLU A 306 -62.72 61.45 2.33
CA GLU A 306 -61.98 62.68 2.02
C GLU A 306 -62.66 63.44 0.88
N ARG A 307 -63.05 62.75 -0.21
CA ARG A 307 -63.79 63.36 -1.32
C ARG A 307 -65.14 63.94 -0.87
N GLU A 308 -65.91 63.17 -0.10
CA GLU A 308 -67.20 63.64 0.45
C GLU A 308 -67.00 64.90 1.32
N ALA A 309 -65.96 64.95 2.16
CA ALA A 309 -65.64 66.10 2.98
C ALA A 309 -65.19 67.32 2.15
N GLN A 310 -64.39 67.11 1.10
CA GLN A 310 -63.97 68.17 0.17
C GLN A 310 -65.16 68.73 -0.63
N ASP A 311 -66.06 67.87 -1.10
CA ASP A 311 -67.28 68.28 -1.80
C ASP A 311 -68.23 69.07 -0.87
N ALA A 312 -68.42 68.61 0.36
CA ALA A 312 -69.19 69.34 1.36
C ALA A 312 -68.58 70.71 1.69
N TYR A 313 -67.25 70.80 1.80
CA TYR A 313 -66.55 72.06 1.98
C TYR A 313 -66.73 72.99 0.77
N ARG A 314 -66.65 72.46 -0.46
CA ARG A 314 -66.90 73.23 -1.68
C ARG A 314 -68.31 73.82 -1.69
N LEU A 315 -69.33 73.02 -1.39
CA LEU A 315 -70.73 73.47 -1.31
C LEU A 315 -70.92 74.54 -0.22
N ALA A 316 -70.40 74.31 0.98
CA ALA A 316 -70.50 75.28 2.08
C ALA A 316 -69.78 76.60 1.75
N LYS A 317 -68.68 76.55 1.00
CA LYS A 317 -67.98 77.74 0.51
C LYS A 317 -68.77 78.48 -0.55
N GLU A 318 -69.38 77.77 -1.51
CA GLU A 318 -70.28 78.36 -2.51
C GLU A 318 -71.49 79.05 -1.85
N GLU A 319 -72.07 78.44 -0.81
CA GLU A 319 -73.15 79.06 -0.01
C GLU A 319 -72.67 80.32 0.72
N LEU A 320 -71.49 80.27 1.36
CA LEU A 320 -70.89 81.43 2.01
C LEU A 320 -70.64 82.57 1.01
N ASP A 321 -70.05 82.27 -0.14
CA ASP A 321 -69.77 83.26 -1.19
C ASP A 321 -71.08 83.87 -1.72
N ALA A 322 -72.13 83.06 -1.93
CA ALA A 322 -73.45 83.54 -2.33
C ALA A 322 -74.09 84.47 -1.26
N LEU A 323 -73.94 84.13 0.03
CA LEU A 323 -74.39 84.99 1.13
C LEU A 323 -73.59 86.28 1.22
N MET A 324 -72.27 86.25 0.96
CA MET A 324 -71.45 87.46 0.92
C MET A 324 -71.83 88.38 -0.24
N THR A 325 -72.10 87.81 -1.42
CA THR A 325 -72.56 88.60 -2.59
C THR A 325 -73.96 89.19 -2.37
N ASN A 326 -74.87 88.47 -1.71
CA ASN A 326 -76.21 88.97 -1.38
C ASN A 326 -76.21 89.91 -0.17
N GLY A 327 -75.27 89.73 0.76
CA GLY A 327 -75.07 90.58 1.94
C GLY A 327 -74.49 91.95 1.62
N GLN A 328 -73.76 92.10 0.50
CA GLN A 328 -73.35 93.41 -0.02
C GLN A 328 -74.51 94.27 -0.54
N VAL A 329 -75.71 93.69 -0.73
CA VAL A 329 -76.89 94.45 -1.22
C VAL A 329 -77.75 95.00 -0.07
N ASN A 330 -77.58 94.50 1.17
CA ASN A 330 -78.36 94.95 2.34
C ASN A 330 -77.55 95.69 3.41
N GLY A 331 -76.32 96.11 3.10
CA GLY A 331 -75.50 96.99 3.94
C GLY A 331 -75.47 98.42 3.40
N ALA A 332 -76.62 99.09 3.37
CA ALA A 332 -76.72 100.52 3.10
C ALA A 332 -76.52 101.36 4.38
N HIS A 333 -75.89 102.51 4.15
CA HIS A 333 -75.78 103.70 4.99
C HIS A 333 -77.04 104.11 5.74
#